data_AF-E3NRC8-F1
#
_entry.id   AF-E3NRC8-F1
#
_cell.length_a   1.000
_cell.length_b   1.000
_cell.length_c   1.000
_cell.angle_alpha   90.00
_cell.angle_beta   90.00
_cell.angle_gamma   90.00
#
_symmetry.space_group_name_H-M   'P 1'
#
loop_
_entity.id
_entity.type
_entity.pdbx_description
1 polymer ?
#
loop_
_entity_poly.entity_id
_entity_poly.type
_entity_poly.pdbx_seq_one_letter_code
_entity_poly.pdbx_strand_id
1 'polypeptide(L)'
;MKMKDKNTCDCHLLVKIDVMKVLQQRDVLEQLKNEDFDLAITEVVDGCAYAIFEHIQVRAHITVLSCSRFDHVSDVIGQPIAPSYVPSTQSFFNDKMNIKERFLNVVTFYFGRYTFANILDKEFEMAKEILGIKRSWRVSSRFSNKLFHFNLQETMPESSFIFSNHIPVLDFPAPTFDKIIPIGGFTVKMNEKILKLDDKWDEILNRRKKNVLISFGSNSKSKDMPEEYKQSFLRVFKSMPDTTFIWKYEDPSDNIAQGLENVYISSWLPQNELLADSRVTLFLTHGGLASVMELALMGKPSVMVPIFADQGRNAQMLKRH
;
A
#
# COMPACT_ATOMS: atom_id res chain seq x y z
N MET A 1 -6.65 13.75 -40.31
CA MET A 1 -6.97 14.40 -39.02
C MET A 1 -6.12 13.72 -37.95
N LYS A 2 -5.16 14.43 -37.36
CA LYS A 2 -4.08 13.87 -36.53
C LYS A 2 -4.63 13.24 -35.23
N MET A 3 -4.24 12.01 -34.94
CA MET A 3 -4.27 11.45 -33.59
C MET A 3 -3.36 12.30 -32.69
N LYS A 4 -3.95 13.01 -31.72
CA LYS A 4 -3.23 13.65 -30.63
C LYS A 4 -3.68 13.02 -29.31
N ASP A 5 -2.67 12.74 -28.48
CA ASP A 5 -2.67 12.46 -27.05
C ASP A 5 -3.19 11.09 -26.57
N LYS A 6 -2.24 10.15 -26.48
CA LYS A 6 -2.34 8.82 -25.83
C LYS A 6 -1.68 8.78 -24.43
N ASN A 7 -1.55 9.90 -23.73
CA ASN A 7 -0.77 9.97 -22.48
C ASN A 7 -1.54 10.39 -21.21
N THR A 8 -2.87 10.38 -21.21
CA THR A 8 -3.64 10.41 -19.96
C THR A 8 -4.29 9.06 -19.74
N CYS A 9 -3.71 8.27 -18.84
CA CYS A 9 -4.38 7.09 -18.29
C CYS A 9 -5.60 7.60 -17.50
N ASP A 10 -6.79 7.53 -18.10
CA ASP A 10 -8.02 7.84 -17.38
C ASP A 10 -8.25 6.74 -16.35
N CYS A 11 -8.03 7.07 -15.06
CA CYS A 11 -8.25 6.16 -13.95
C CYS A 11 -9.67 5.60 -13.97
N HIS A 12 -10.66 6.36 -14.43
CA HIS A 12 -12.04 5.88 -14.53
C HIS A 12 -12.22 4.83 -15.63
N LEU A 13 -11.50 4.95 -16.74
CA LEU A 13 -11.54 3.96 -17.82
C LEU A 13 -10.90 2.64 -17.39
N LEU A 14 -9.76 2.70 -16.69
CA LEU A 14 -9.09 1.51 -16.17
C LEU A 14 -9.98 0.75 -15.18
N VAL A 15 -10.49 1.47 -14.17
CA VAL A 15 -11.40 0.90 -13.19
C VAL A 15 -12.60 0.23 -13.88
N LYS A 16 -13.24 0.91 -14.84
CA LYS A 16 -14.37 0.34 -15.59
C LYS A 16 -14.02 -0.96 -16.30
N ILE A 17 -12.86 -1.03 -16.96
CA ILE A 17 -12.42 -2.24 -17.67
C ILE A 17 -12.25 -3.40 -16.68
N ASP A 18 -11.66 -3.15 -15.51
CA ASP A 18 -11.39 -4.18 -14.51
C ASP A 18 -12.70 -4.69 -13.88
N VAL A 19 -13.60 -3.80 -13.47
CA VAL A 19 -14.94 -4.17 -12.96
C VAL A 19 -15.70 -5.02 -13.97
N MET A 20 -15.74 -4.59 -15.24
CA MET A 20 -16.47 -5.32 -16.29
C MET A 20 -15.90 -6.72 -16.51
N LYS A 21 -14.56 -6.86 -16.58
CA LYS A 21 -13.92 -8.17 -16.81
C LYS A 21 -14.21 -9.18 -15.71
N VAL A 22 -14.25 -8.75 -14.45
CA VAL A 22 -14.53 -9.63 -13.31
C VAL A 22 -16.02 -9.99 -13.28
N LEU A 23 -16.90 -8.98 -13.34
CA LEU A 23 -18.34 -9.19 -13.11
C LEU A 23 -19.09 -9.77 -14.31
N GLN A 24 -18.48 -9.81 -15.50
CA GLN A 24 -19.04 -10.52 -16.65
C GLN A 24 -18.89 -12.05 -16.55
N GLN A 25 -18.06 -12.57 -15.64
CA GLN A 25 -17.87 -14.01 -15.43
C GLN A 25 -19.02 -14.59 -14.61
N ARG A 26 -20.21 -14.66 -15.21
CA ARG A 26 -21.45 -15.11 -14.55
C ARG A 26 -21.34 -16.53 -13.98
N ASP A 27 -20.67 -17.42 -14.69
CA ASP A 27 -20.48 -18.81 -14.25
C ASP A 27 -19.71 -18.89 -12.91
N VAL A 28 -18.70 -18.03 -12.74
CA VAL A 28 -17.90 -17.95 -11.50
C VAL A 28 -18.73 -17.34 -10.37
N LEU A 29 -19.51 -16.31 -10.64
CA LEU A 29 -20.38 -15.68 -9.63
C LEU A 29 -21.45 -16.64 -9.12
N GLU A 30 -22.07 -17.42 -10.01
CA GLU A 30 -23.03 -18.45 -9.62
C GLU A 30 -22.35 -19.59 -8.86
N GLN A 31 -21.13 -19.99 -9.26
CA GLN A 31 -20.35 -20.94 -8.49
C GLN A 31 -20.10 -20.42 -7.07
N LEU A 32 -19.58 -19.20 -6.92
CA LEU A 32 -19.29 -18.58 -5.61
C LEU A 32 -20.54 -18.49 -4.73
N LYS A 33 -21.70 -18.22 -5.33
CA LYS A 33 -22.98 -18.19 -4.61
C LYS A 33 -23.42 -19.57 -4.13
N ASN A 34 -23.20 -20.61 -4.93
CA ASN A 34 -23.58 -21.98 -4.61
C ASN A 34 -22.70 -22.62 -3.52
N GLU A 35 -21.49 -22.10 -3.27
CA GLU A 35 -20.61 -22.57 -2.20
C GLU A 35 -21.09 -22.19 -0.79
N ASP A 36 -22.05 -21.25 -0.65
CA ASP A 36 -22.64 -20.80 0.65
C ASP A 36 -21.59 -20.41 1.71
N PHE A 37 -20.70 -19.47 1.36
CA PHE A 37 -19.66 -19.00 2.27
C PHE A 37 -20.22 -18.30 3.52
N ASP A 38 -19.71 -18.67 4.69
CA ASP A 38 -20.04 -18.00 5.96
C ASP A 38 -19.36 -16.64 6.13
N LEU A 39 -18.17 -16.46 5.53
CA LEU A 39 -17.31 -15.31 5.73
C LEU A 39 -16.58 -14.92 4.45
N ALA A 40 -16.54 -13.62 4.16
CA ALA A 40 -15.70 -13.07 3.12
C ALA A 40 -14.67 -12.08 3.67
N ILE A 41 -13.51 -11.97 3.04
CA ILE A 41 -12.44 -11.06 3.47
C ILE A 41 -11.98 -10.28 2.25
N THR A 42 -11.94 -8.95 2.33
CA THR A 42 -11.45 -8.11 1.23
C THR A 42 -10.62 -6.93 1.72
N GLU A 43 -9.72 -6.47 0.85
CA GLU A 43 -9.05 -5.18 1.03
C GLU A 43 -10.04 -4.04 0.74
N VAL A 44 -9.96 -2.97 1.54
CA VAL A 44 -10.90 -1.85 1.43
C VAL A 44 -10.84 -1.06 0.12
N VAL A 45 -9.70 -1.12 -0.57
CA VAL A 45 -9.50 -0.42 -1.86
C VAL A 45 -10.17 -1.14 -3.03
N ASP A 46 -10.83 -2.29 -2.79
CA ASP A 46 -11.63 -3.00 -3.78
C ASP A 46 -13.13 -2.74 -3.51
N GLY A 47 -13.70 -1.73 -4.18
CA GLY A 47 -15.12 -1.42 -4.06
C GLY A 47 -16.02 -2.52 -4.63
N CYS A 48 -15.54 -3.28 -5.62
CA CYS A 48 -16.31 -4.32 -6.29
C CYS A 48 -16.50 -5.57 -5.43
N ALA A 49 -15.51 -5.91 -4.59
CA ALA A 49 -15.64 -7.03 -3.67
C ALA A 49 -16.88 -6.92 -2.77
N TYR A 50 -17.18 -5.72 -2.25
CA TYR A 50 -18.38 -5.49 -1.43
C TYR A 50 -19.68 -5.71 -2.23
N ALA A 51 -19.69 -5.36 -3.51
CA ALA A 51 -20.83 -5.61 -4.39
C ALA A 51 -21.02 -7.11 -4.67
N ILE A 52 -19.90 -7.85 -4.82
CA ILE A 52 -19.93 -9.31 -4.93
C ILE A 52 -20.47 -9.93 -3.64
N PHE A 53 -20.05 -9.46 -2.47
CA PHE A 53 -20.52 -9.94 -1.17
C PHE A 53 -22.03 -9.80 -1.01
N GLU A 54 -22.60 -8.68 -1.46
CA GLU A 54 -24.06 -8.48 -1.50
C GLU A 54 -24.73 -9.44 -2.50
N HIS A 55 -24.14 -9.63 -3.69
CA HIS A 55 -24.71 -10.48 -4.73
C HIS A 55 -24.75 -11.96 -4.34
N ILE A 56 -23.68 -12.47 -3.72
CA ILE A 56 -23.62 -13.85 -3.22
C ILE A 56 -24.27 -14.02 -1.84
N GLN A 57 -24.69 -12.91 -1.22
CA GLN A 57 -25.38 -12.89 0.08
C GLN A 57 -24.57 -13.51 1.23
N VAL A 58 -23.27 -13.22 1.29
CA VAL A 58 -22.41 -13.67 2.40
C VAL A 58 -22.92 -13.10 3.73
N ARG A 59 -22.91 -13.92 4.79
CA ARG A 59 -23.48 -13.54 6.11
C ARG A 59 -22.66 -12.47 6.83
N ALA A 60 -21.34 -12.55 6.71
CA ALA A 60 -20.42 -11.63 7.35
C ALA A 60 -19.20 -11.38 6.45
N HIS A 61 -18.56 -10.22 6.62
CA HIS A 61 -17.30 -9.93 5.97
C HIS A 61 -16.32 -9.18 6.88
N ILE A 62 -15.03 -9.31 6.58
CA ILE A 62 -13.93 -8.60 7.22
C ILE A 62 -13.27 -7.70 6.20
N THR A 63 -12.98 -6.48 6.63
CA THR A 63 -12.23 -5.51 5.83
C THR A 63 -10.78 -5.51 6.25
N VAL A 64 -9.87 -5.59 5.30
CA VAL A 64 -8.42 -5.47 5.52
C VAL A 64 -7.94 -4.12 5.00
N LEU A 65 -7.04 -3.49 5.75
CA LEU A 65 -6.30 -2.31 5.35
C LEU A 65 -4.83 -2.71 5.20
N SER A 66 -4.37 -2.68 3.96
CA SER A 66 -2.97 -2.85 3.57
C SER A 66 -2.08 -1.71 4.07
N CYS A 67 -2.66 -0.51 4.23
CA CYS A 67 -2.06 0.64 4.89
C CYS A 67 -2.42 0.68 6.39
N SER A 68 -1.73 1.51 7.18
CA SER A 68 -2.13 1.71 8.58
C SER A 68 -3.56 2.24 8.66
N ARG A 69 -3.84 3.29 7.88
CA ARG A 69 -5.13 3.94 7.85
C ARG A 69 -5.40 4.49 6.46
N PHE A 70 -6.69 4.63 6.16
CA PHE A 70 -7.18 5.36 5.01
C PHE A 70 -8.14 6.46 5.45
N ASP A 71 -7.94 7.67 4.92
CA ASP A 71 -8.72 8.85 5.28
C ASP A 71 -10.22 8.67 4.95
N HIS A 72 -10.53 8.07 3.80
CA HIS A 72 -11.90 7.80 3.35
C HIS A 72 -12.59 6.72 4.21
N VAL A 73 -11.86 5.67 4.59
CA VAL A 73 -12.39 4.58 5.42
C VAL A 73 -12.72 5.08 6.81
N SER A 74 -11.82 5.88 7.40
CA SER A 74 -12.02 6.45 8.73
C SER A 74 -13.28 7.31 8.80
N ASP A 75 -13.57 8.06 7.74
CA ASP A 75 -14.82 8.82 7.62
C ASP A 75 -16.05 7.92 7.53
N VAL A 76 -16.00 6.89 6.68
CA VAL A 76 -17.11 5.96 6.44
C VAL A 76 -17.50 5.17 7.70
N ILE A 77 -16.54 4.79 8.53
CA ILE A 77 -16.80 4.08 9.79
C ILE A 77 -17.01 5.01 10.99
N GLY A 78 -17.01 6.34 10.79
CA GLY A 78 -17.20 7.32 11.85
C GLY A 78 -16.03 7.42 12.84
N GLN A 79 -14.82 7.04 12.44
CA GLN A 79 -13.62 7.11 13.28
C GLN A 79 -13.13 8.56 13.42
N PRO A 80 -13.03 9.11 14.66
CA PRO A 80 -12.52 10.45 14.86
C PRO A 80 -11.09 10.60 14.33
N ILE A 81 -10.90 11.58 13.44
CA ILE A 81 -9.58 12.03 12.99
C ILE A 81 -9.47 13.52 13.31
N ALA A 82 -8.34 13.89 13.92
CA ALA A 82 -7.94 15.27 14.06
C ALA A 82 -6.75 15.55 13.13
N PRO A 83 -6.96 16.09 11.91
CA PRO A 83 -5.89 16.35 10.96
C PRO A 83 -4.93 17.46 11.42
N SER A 84 -5.18 18.08 12.58
CA SER A 84 -4.28 19.03 13.23
C SER A 84 -3.03 18.37 13.85
N TYR A 85 -3.08 17.06 14.13
CA TYR A 85 -1.94 16.31 14.66
C TYR A 85 -1.80 14.88 14.10
N VAL A 86 -2.84 14.31 13.49
CA VAL A 86 -2.76 13.02 12.80
C VAL A 86 -2.41 13.27 11.33
N PRO A 87 -1.26 12.80 10.82
CA PRO A 87 -0.93 12.90 9.41
C PRO A 87 -1.94 12.14 8.55
N SER A 88 -2.44 12.79 7.50
CA SER A 88 -3.23 12.16 6.44
C SER A 88 -2.47 11.00 5.81
N THR A 89 -3.21 10.04 5.27
CA THR A 89 -2.66 8.85 4.59
C THR A 89 -1.57 9.22 3.58
N GLN A 90 -1.76 10.28 2.78
CA GLN A 90 -0.83 10.73 1.74
C GLN A 90 0.08 11.88 2.16
N SER A 91 0.18 12.14 3.46
CA SER A 91 0.96 13.25 4.02
C SER A 91 2.46 12.95 4.01
N PHE A 92 3.28 14.00 3.97
CA PHE A 92 4.74 13.95 4.19
C PHE A 92 5.14 14.53 5.55
N PHE A 93 4.17 14.79 6.41
CA PHE A 93 4.36 15.41 7.73
C PHE A 93 4.30 14.37 8.86
N ASN A 94 4.81 14.74 10.04
CA ASN A 94 4.73 13.94 11.27
C ASN A 94 3.65 14.50 12.23
N ASP A 95 3.56 13.98 13.45
CA ASP A 95 2.62 14.43 14.50
C ASP A 95 2.96 15.78 15.14
N LYS A 96 4.10 16.40 14.76
CA LYS A 96 4.58 17.69 15.25
C LYS A 96 4.60 18.74 14.13
N MET A 97 3.41 19.08 13.64
CA MET A 97 3.23 20.05 12.55
C MET A 97 3.17 21.50 13.04
N ASN A 98 3.79 22.41 12.29
CA ASN A 98 3.55 23.85 12.40
C ASN A 98 2.20 24.26 11.75
N ILE A 99 1.78 25.52 11.89
CA ILE A 99 0.47 25.99 11.38
C ILE A 99 0.30 25.75 9.88
N LYS A 100 1.34 25.99 9.08
CA LYS A 100 1.30 25.77 7.62
C LYS A 100 1.18 24.29 7.29
N GLU A 101 1.96 23.45 7.96
CA GLU A 101 1.91 21.98 7.78
C GLU A 101 0.56 21.41 8.20
N ARG A 102 -0.03 21.89 9.31
CA ARG A 102 -1.39 21.52 9.73
C ARG A 102 -2.42 21.87 8.67
N PHE A 103 -2.36 23.09 8.14
CA PHE A 103 -3.25 23.52 7.06
C PHE A 103 -3.12 22.62 5.82
N LEU A 104 -1.88 22.35 5.39
CA LEU A 104 -1.63 21.46 4.25
C LEU A 104 -2.10 20.03 4.53
N ASN A 105 -1.88 19.51 5.73
CA ASN A 105 -2.33 18.18 6.12
C ASN A 105 -3.86 18.07 6.13
N VAL A 106 -4.57 19.12 6.57
CA VAL A 106 -6.04 19.21 6.47
C VAL A 106 -6.49 19.18 5.01
N VAL A 107 -5.84 19.94 4.13
CA VAL A 107 -6.13 19.93 2.69
C VAL A 107 -5.91 18.53 2.11
N THR A 108 -4.78 17.89 2.40
CA THR A 108 -4.47 16.53 1.95
C THR A 108 -5.50 15.52 2.47
N PHE A 109 -5.88 15.63 3.75
CA PHE A 109 -6.90 14.76 4.36
C PHE A 109 -8.23 14.83 3.62
N TYR A 110 -8.78 16.04 3.43
CA TYR A 110 -10.07 16.20 2.75
C TYR A 110 -10.00 15.84 1.26
N PHE A 111 -8.87 16.16 0.60
CA PHE A 111 -8.65 15.78 -0.78
C PHE A 111 -8.61 14.26 -0.94
N GLY A 112 -7.77 13.56 -0.17
CA GLY A 112 -7.66 12.10 -0.19
C GLY A 112 -8.97 11.41 0.19
N ARG A 113 -9.63 11.89 1.26
CA ARG A 113 -10.97 11.43 1.64
C ARG A 113 -11.95 11.53 0.46
N TYR A 114 -12.00 12.68 -0.21
CA TYR A 114 -12.93 12.89 -1.32
C TYR A 114 -12.57 12.04 -2.55
N THR A 115 -11.30 12.03 -2.96
CA THR A 115 -10.89 11.35 -4.19
C THR A 115 -11.08 9.85 -4.10
N PHE A 116 -10.55 9.20 -3.06
CA PHE A 116 -10.64 7.75 -2.92
C PHE A 116 -12.07 7.28 -2.65
N ALA A 117 -12.83 8.00 -1.82
CA ALA A 117 -14.22 7.62 -1.59
C ALA A 117 -15.06 7.69 -2.88
N ASN A 118 -14.84 8.70 -3.74
CA ASN A 118 -15.55 8.78 -5.02
C ASN A 118 -15.10 7.70 -6.03
N ILE A 119 -13.86 7.22 -5.95
CA ILE A 119 -13.40 6.10 -6.79
C ILE A 119 -14.17 4.83 -6.39
N LEU A 120 -14.21 4.52 -5.09
CA LEU A 120 -14.89 3.33 -4.57
C LEU A 120 -16.41 3.42 -4.74
N ASP A 121 -17.01 4.61 -4.57
CA ASP A 121 -18.43 4.83 -4.88
C ASP A 121 -18.72 4.48 -6.36
N LYS A 122 -17.87 4.91 -7.29
CA LYS A 122 -18.04 4.62 -8.72
C LYS A 122 -17.84 3.14 -9.04
N GLU A 123 -16.83 2.51 -8.46
CA GLU A 123 -16.59 1.06 -8.60
C GLU A 123 -17.80 0.25 -8.18
N PHE A 124 -18.33 0.56 -6.99
CA PHE A 124 -19.49 -0.11 -6.45
C PHE A 124 -20.74 0.15 -7.30
N GLU A 125 -21.00 1.39 -7.72
CA GLU A 125 -22.17 1.70 -8.54
C GLU A 125 -22.12 1.00 -9.92
N MET A 126 -20.95 0.88 -10.54
CA MET A 126 -20.80 0.08 -11.76
C MET A 126 -21.06 -1.40 -11.50
N ALA A 127 -20.52 -1.93 -10.40
CA ALA A 127 -20.79 -3.32 -10.01
C ALA A 127 -22.26 -3.56 -9.72
N LYS A 128 -22.92 -2.58 -9.11
CA LYS A 128 -24.34 -2.59 -8.80
C LYS A 128 -25.21 -2.66 -10.05
N GLU A 129 -24.92 -1.86 -11.06
CA GLU A 129 -25.61 -1.91 -12.35
C GLU A 129 -25.47 -3.30 -13.01
N ILE A 130 -24.30 -3.92 -12.93
CA ILE A 130 -24.03 -5.23 -13.55
C ILE A 130 -24.69 -6.38 -12.77
N LEU A 131 -24.67 -6.33 -11.43
CA LEU A 131 -25.15 -7.41 -10.56
C LEU A 131 -26.62 -7.28 -10.18
N GLY A 132 -27.25 -6.12 -10.42
CA GLY A 132 -28.66 -5.86 -10.10
C GLY A 132 -28.93 -5.78 -8.58
N ILE A 133 -27.92 -5.40 -7.80
CA ILE A 133 -28.00 -5.25 -6.34
C ILE A 133 -28.54 -3.85 -5.96
N LYS A 134 -28.86 -3.61 -4.68
CA LYS A 134 -29.60 -2.40 -4.26
C LYS A 134 -28.80 -1.47 -3.36
N ARG A 135 -27.88 -2.00 -2.57
CA ARG A 135 -27.19 -1.22 -1.53
C ARG A 135 -26.09 -0.35 -2.13
N SER A 136 -25.24 0.23 -1.29
CA SER A 136 -24.08 1.03 -1.70
C SER A 136 -22.85 0.68 -0.86
N TRP A 137 -21.67 1.11 -1.33
CA TRP A 137 -20.43 1.00 -0.56
C TRP A 137 -20.50 1.80 0.75
N ARG A 138 -20.98 3.05 0.65
CA ARG A 138 -21.29 3.97 1.76
C ARG A 138 -22.47 4.90 1.42
N VAL A 139 -22.94 5.69 2.37
CA VAL A 139 -23.80 6.85 2.11
C VAL A 139 -22.96 8.00 1.55
N SER A 140 -23.11 8.29 0.25
CA SER A 140 -22.49 9.48 -0.35
C SER A 140 -23.30 10.75 -0.02
N SER A 141 -22.60 11.83 0.31
CA SER A 141 -23.23 13.14 0.56
C SER A 141 -23.99 13.70 -0.66
N ARG A 142 -23.74 13.19 -1.87
CA ARG A 142 -24.44 13.57 -3.10
C ARG A 142 -25.91 13.12 -3.17
N PHE A 143 -26.30 12.12 -2.38
CA PHE A 143 -27.69 11.63 -2.31
C PHE A 143 -28.37 11.95 -0.96
N SER A 144 -27.73 12.77 -0.12
CA SER A 144 -28.22 13.12 1.20
C SER A 144 -29.31 14.21 1.20
N ASN A 145 -30.41 13.98 0.50
CA ASN A 145 -31.66 14.62 0.93
C ASN A 145 -31.96 14.06 2.33
N LYS A 146 -31.70 14.88 3.36
CA LYS A 146 -31.84 14.55 4.80
C LYS A 146 -33.16 13.85 5.18
N LEU A 147 -34.21 13.96 4.35
CA LEU A 147 -35.50 13.29 4.57
C LEU A 147 -35.49 11.76 4.32
N PHE A 148 -34.53 11.20 3.58
CA PHE A 148 -34.52 9.78 3.19
C PHE A 148 -33.38 8.96 3.82
N HIS A 149 -32.73 9.47 4.87
CA HIS A 149 -31.60 8.80 5.53
C HIS A 149 -31.94 7.44 6.18
N PHE A 150 -33.24 7.11 6.32
CA PHE A 150 -33.70 5.96 7.10
C PHE A 150 -33.65 4.59 6.39
N ASN A 151 -33.23 4.51 5.12
CA ASN A 151 -33.27 3.23 4.35
C ASN A 151 -32.03 2.94 3.48
N LEU A 152 -30.90 3.63 3.69
CA LEU A 152 -29.67 3.34 2.96
C LEU A 152 -28.81 2.34 3.76
N GLN A 153 -28.71 1.11 3.26
CA GLN A 153 -27.86 0.08 3.83
C GLN A 153 -26.45 0.19 3.23
N GLU A 154 -25.41 0.18 4.07
CA GLU A 154 -24.03 0.42 3.66
C GLU A 154 -23.21 -0.85 3.81
N THR A 155 -22.52 -1.28 2.76
CA THR A 155 -21.80 -2.55 2.80
C THR A 155 -20.51 -2.43 3.60
N MET A 156 -19.71 -1.37 3.42
CA MET A 156 -18.39 -1.28 4.07
C MET A 156 -18.45 -1.07 5.60
N PRO A 157 -19.29 -0.17 6.15
CA PRO A 157 -19.47 -0.01 7.59
C PRO A 157 -19.99 -1.24 8.32
N GLU A 158 -20.68 -2.15 7.62
CA GLU A 158 -21.22 -3.40 8.18
C GLU A 158 -20.18 -4.51 8.36
N SER A 159 -18.95 -4.30 7.90
CA SER A 159 -17.82 -5.20 8.14
C SER A 159 -17.76 -5.61 9.61
N SER A 160 -17.57 -6.89 9.93
CA SER A 160 -17.58 -7.35 11.32
C SER A 160 -16.35 -6.89 12.08
N PHE A 161 -15.18 -6.97 11.42
CA PHE A 161 -13.90 -6.48 11.92
C PHE A 161 -13.12 -5.80 10.82
N ILE A 162 -12.26 -4.87 11.24
CA ILE A 162 -11.36 -4.14 10.36
C ILE A 162 -9.94 -4.50 10.75
N PHE A 163 -9.29 -5.33 9.96
CA PHE A 163 -7.89 -5.70 10.16
C PHE A 163 -7.00 -4.64 9.57
N SER A 164 -6.25 -3.94 10.40
CA SER A 164 -5.34 -2.88 9.94
C SER A 164 -3.89 -3.32 10.07
N ASN A 165 -3.12 -3.17 8.99
CA ASN A 165 -1.70 -3.45 8.94
C ASN A 165 -0.88 -2.35 9.64
N HIS A 166 -1.10 -2.15 10.95
CA HIS A 166 -0.29 -1.25 11.77
C HIS A 166 0.13 -1.91 13.08
N ILE A 167 1.25 -1.44 13.61
CA ILE A 167 1.73 -1.76 14.95
C ILE A 167 1.44 -0.53 15.83
N PRO A 168 0.56 -0.63 16.86
CA PRO A 168 0.11 0.53 17.63
C PRO A 168 1.23 1.39 18.24
N VAL A 169 2.33 0.75 18.67
CA VAL A 169 3.49 1.47 19.24
C VAL A 169 4.36 2.16 18.19
N LEU A 170 4.29 1.71 16.93
CA LEU A 170 5.06 2.26 15.82
C LEU A 170 4.35 3.48 15.20
N ASP A 171 3.03 3.38 15.05
CA ASP A 171 2.23 4.35 14.30
C ASP A 171 2.01 5.69 15.04
N PHE A 172 1.41 6.65 14.33
CA PHE A 172 0.97 7.90 14.93
C PHE A 172 -0.23 7.67 15.87
N PRO A 173 -0.22 8.25 17.08
CA PRO A 173 -1.36 8.17 18.00
C PRO A 173 -2.62 8.74 17.36
N ALA A 174 -3.67 7.93 17.30
CA ALA A 174 -4.97 8.35 16.79
C ALA A 174 -6.09 7.56 17.48
N PRO A 175 -7.32 8.13 17.57
CA PRO A 175 -8.47 7.40 18.08
C PRO A 175 -8.74 6.13 17.27
N THR A 176 -9.06 5.04 17.97
CA THR A 176 -9.41 3.73 17.41
C THR A 176 -10.62 3.16 18.16
N PHE A 177 -11.17 2.06 17.65
CA PHE A 177 -12.27 1.32 18.28
C PHE A 177 -11.96 -0.17 18.30
N ASP A 178 -12.65 -0.93 19.15
CA ASP A 178 -12.46 -2.39 19.29
C ASP A 178 -12.74 -3.18 17.99
N LYS A 179 -13.48 -2.56 17.06
CA LYS A 179 -13.72 -3.10 15.72
C LYS A 179 -12.46 -3.12 14.84
N ILE A 180 -11.47 -2.28 15.13
CA ILE A 180 -10.22 -2.18 14.37
C ILE A 180 -9.16 -3.02 15.08
N ILE A 181 -8.80 -4.16 14.49
CA ILE A 181 -7.82 -5.09 15.03
C ILE A 181 -6.46 -4.84 14.35
N PRO A 182 -5.44 -4.38 15.08
CA PRO A 182 -4.10 -4.24 14.53
C PRO A 182 -3.47 -5.60 14.28
N ILE A 183 -3.05 -5.85 13.04
CA ILE A 183 -2.33 -7.06 12.61
C ILE A 183 -0.98 -6.73 11.96
N GLY A 184 -0.42 -5.55 12.24
CA GLY A 184 0.81 -5.07 11.62
C GLY A 184 1.96 -6.07 11.70
N GLY A 185 2.60 -6.33 10.56
CA GLY A 185 3.74 -7.23 10.48
C GLY A 185 3.42 -8.73 10.45
N PHE A 186 2.14 -9.12 10.32
CA PHE A 186 1.75 -10.54 10.24
C PHE A 186 2.39 -11.31 9.06
N THR A 187 2.83 -10.61 8.01
CA THR A 187 3.55 -11.19 6.87
C THR A 187 5.05 -11.34 7.12
N VAL A 188 5.59 -10.70 8.16
CA VAL A 188 7.03 -10.69 8.46
C VAL A 188 7.38 -11.97 9.22
N LYS A 189 8.19 -12.82 8.59
CA LYS A 189 8.74 -13.99 9.29
C LYS A 189 9.90 -13.51 10.15
N MET A 190 9.88 -13.85 11.44
CA MET A 190 10.92 -13.47 12.42
C MET A 190 11.79 -14.63 12.87
N ASN A 191 11.44 -15.87 12.51
CA ASN A 191 12.17 -17.04 12.96
C ASN A 191 13.45 -17.25 12.14
N GLU A 192 14.60 -17.00 12.75
CA GLU A 192 15.94 -17.17 12.16
C GLU A 192 16.15 -18.56 11.54
N LYS A 193 15.53 -19.63 12.09
CA LYS A 193 15.67 -20.98 11.53
C LYS A 193 15.07 -21.10 10.12
N ILE A 194 14.08 -20.27 9.82
CA ILE A 194 13.36 -20.23 8.54
C ILE A 194 14.02 -19.22 7.58
N LEU A 195 14.64 -18.17 8.12
CA LEU A 195 15.26 -17.09 7.36
C LEU A 195 16.70 -17.46 6.96
N LYS A 196 16.82 -18.41 6.04
CA LYS A 196 18.11 -18.81 5.47
C LYS A 196 18.30 -18.18 4.10
N LEU A 197 19.45 -17.54 3.91
CA LEU A 197 19.90 -17.10 2.61
C LEU A 197 20.50 -18.29 1.83
N ASP A 198 20.39 -18.23 0.50
CA ASP A 198 21.11 -19.14 -0.38
C ASP A 198 22.61 -18.76 -0.44
N ASP A 199 23.43 -19.68 -0.97
CA ASP A 199 24.88 -19.53 -1.05
C ASP A 199 25.30 -18.27 -1.83
N LYS A 200 24.49 -17.85 -2.82
CA LYS A 200 24.76 -16.66 -3.62
C LYS A 200 24.74 -15.42 -2.74
N TRP A 201 23.68 -15.23 -1.94
CA TRP A 201 23.59 -14.05 -1.08
C TRP A 201 24.61 -14.09 0.05
N ASP A 202 24.91 -15.28 0.59
CA ASP A 202 25.95 -15.45 1.60
C ASP A 202 27.32 -15.00 1.07
N GLU A 203 27.70 -15.44 -0.13
CA GLU A 203 28.94 -15.04 -0.77
C GLU A 203 29.00 -13.52 -0.99
N ILE A 204 27.92 -12.92 -1.52
CA ILE A 204 27.84 -11.48 -1.79
C ILE A 204 28.03 -10.67 -0.49
N LEU A 205 27.35 -11.06 0.59
CA LEU A 205 27.41 -10.37 1.87
C LEU A 205 28.77 -10.51 2.56
N ASN A 206 29.53 -11.56 2.27
CA ASN A 206 30.86 -11.80 2.83
C ASN A 206 31.99 -11.02 2.12
N ARG A 207 31.77 -10.54 0.89
CA ARG A 207 32.82 -9.87 0.10
C ARG A 207 33.29 -8.55 0.70
N ARG A 208 32.40 -7.81 1.37
CA ARG A 208 32.70 -6.47 1.92
C ARG A 208 32.04 -6.28 3.27
N LYS A 209 32.59 -5.36 4.07
CA LYS A 209 32.08 -5.07 5.43
C LYS A 209 30.75 -4.33 5.44
N LYS A 210 30.48 -3.52 4.41
CA LYS A 210 29.25 -2.71 4.30
C LYS A 210 28.39 -3.27 3.19
N ASN A 211 27.14 -3.59 3.51
CA ASN A 211 26.16 -4.10 2.55
C ASN A 211 24.91 -3.23 2.58
N VAL A 212 24.61 -2.61 1.44
CA VAL A 212 23.44 -1.73 1.26
C VAL A 212 22.44 -2.44 0.35
N LEU A 213 21.25 -2.68 0.88
CA LEU A 213 20.11 -3.19 0.12
C LEU A 213 19.36 -2.01 -0.52
N ILE A 214 18.92 -2.14 -1.77
CA ILE A 214 18.19 -1.09 -2.49
C ILE A 214 16.96 -1.71 -3.16
N SER A 215 15.76 -1.29 -2.77
CA SER A 215 14.50 -1.78 -3.33
C SER A 215 13.41 -0.71 -3.27
N PHE A 216 12.81 -0.37 -4.41
CA PHE A 216 11.69 0.56 -4.51
C PHE A 216 10.32 -0.15 -4.56
N GLY A 217 10.28 -1.41 -4.11
CA GLY A 217 9.04 -2.20 -4.07
C GLY A 217 8.74 -2.93 -5.38
N SER A 218 7.50 -3.39 -5.53
CA SER A 218 7.03 -4.15 -6.70
C SER A 218 6.48 -3.26 -7.82
N ASN A 219 5.90 -2.11 -7.47
CA ASN A 219 5.22 -1.21 -8.41
C ASN A 219 6.13 -0.11 -8.95
N SER A 220 6.99 0.48 -8.12
CA SER A 220 8.00 1.45 -8.56
C SER A 220 9.28 0.70 -8.94
N LYS A 221 9.33 0.25 -10.19
CA LYS A 221 10.45 -0.53 -10.72
C LYS A 221 11.67 0.36 -10.96
N SER A 222 12.85 -0.07 -10.52
CA SER A 222 14.10 0.67 -10.73
C SER A 222 14.45 0.80 -12.22
N LYS A 223 14.06 -0.17 -13.05
CA LYS A 223 14.29 -0.09 -14.51
C LYS A 223 13.55 1.07 -15.17
N ASP A 224 12.42 1.49 -14.61
CA ASP A 224 11.58 2.58 -15.13
C ASP A 224 11.96 3.94 -14.51
N MET A 225 12.98 3.96 -13.64
CA MET A 225 13.53 5.17 -13.05
C MET A 225 14.10 6.11 -14.12
N PRO A 226 13.88 7.43 -14.04
CA PRO A 226 14.54 8.41 -14.90
C PRO A 226 16.06 8.24 -14.92
N GLU A 227 16.66 8.39 -16.10
CA GLU A 227 18.09 8.15 -16.33
C GLU A 227 18.98 8.99 -15.41
N GLU A 228 18.62 10.25 -15.15
CA GLU A 228 19.34 11.13 -14.23
C GLU A 228 19.50 10.53 -12.82
N TYR A 229 18.46 9.88 -12.32
CA TYR A 229 18.49 9.24 -11.00
C TYR A 229 19.30 7.94 -11.04
N LYS A 230 19.17 7.13 -12.10
CA LYS A 230 20.04 5.95 -12.30
C LYS A 230 21.52 6.34 -12.30
N GLN A 231 21.88 7.38 -13.06
CA GLN A 231 23.24 7.91 -13.10
C GLN A 231 23.71 8.43 -11.74
N SER A 232 22.81 8.97 -10.92
CA SER A 232 23.13 9.38 -9.55
C SER A 232 23.49 8.19 -8.66
N PHE A 233 22.75 7.08 -8.75
CA PHE A 233 23.11 5.82 -8.09
C PHE A 233 24.47 5.29 -8.55
N LEU A 234 24.71 5.23 -9.87
CA LEU A 234 25.98 4.74 -10.41
C LEU A 234 27.20 5.57 -9.93
N ARG A 235 27.04 6.90 -9.82
CA ARG A 235 28.09 7.77 -9.26
C ARG A 235 28.40 7.45 -7.79
N VAL A 236 27.37 7.17 -6.99
CA VAL A 236 27.54 6.78 -5.57
C VAL A 236 28.20 5.41 -5.47
N PHE A 237 27.77 4.44 -6.28
CA PHE A 237 28.35 3.10 -6.27
C PHE A 237 29.84 3.14 -6.60
N LYS A 238 30.21 3.93 -7.63
CA LYS A 238 31.60 4.11 -8.04
C LYS A 238 32.45 4.83 -6.98
N SER A 239 31.89 5.76 -6.21
CA SER A 239 32.61 6.47 -5.16
C SER A 239 32.79 5.66 -3.87
N MET A 240 32.11 4.52 -3.73
CA MET A 240 32.14 3.66 -2.53
C MET A 240 32.54 2.21 -2.87
N PRO A 241 33.75 1.96 -3.43
CA PRO A 241 34.17 0.63 -3.88
C PRO A 241 34.22 -0.43 -2.75
N ASP A 242 34.40 0.01 -1.50
CA ASP A 242 34.42 -0.85 -0.30
C ASP A 242 33.02 -1.17 0.26
N THR A 243 31.94 -0.76 -0.43
CA THR A 243 30.55 -1.05 -0.07
C THR A 243 29.89 -1.90 -1.13
N THR A 244 29.29 -3.02 -0.72
CA THR A 244 28.45 -3.87 -1.58
C THR A 244 27.06 -3.23 -1.68
N PHE A 245 26.58 -3.03 -2.91
CA PHE A 245 25.23 -2.57 -3.20
C PHE A 245 24.45 -3.71 -3.85
N ILE A 246 23.36 -4.13 -3.21
CA ILE A 246 22.40 -5.10 -3.77
C ILE A 246 21.20 -4.31 -4.25
N TRP A 247 21.05 -4.15 -5.57
CA TRP A 247 20.02 -3.31 -6.16
C TRP A 247 18.97 -4.14 -6.89
N LYS A 248 17.72 -4.04 -6.42
CA LYS A 248 16.57 -4.60 -7.11
C LYS A 248 16.33 -3.83 -8.42
N TYR A 249 16.55 -4.47 -9.54
CA TYR A 249 16.40 -3.91 -10.88
C TYR A 249 15.76 -4.93 -11.80
N GLU A 250 14.58 -4.58 -12.33
CA GLU A 250 13.66 -5.54 -12.97
C GLU A 250 13.99 -5.82 -14.44
N ASP A 251 15.16 -5.40 -14.92
CA ASP A 251 15.68 -5.71 -16.25
C ASP A 251 17.14 -6.20 -16.18
N PRO A 252 17.37 -7.53 -16.13
CA PRO A 252 18.71 -8.11 -16.11
C PRO A 252 19.52 -7.88 -17.40
N SER A 253 18.87 -7.48 -18.50
CA SER A 253 19.53 -7.31 -19.81
C SER A 253 20.18 -5.95 -20.01
N ASP A 254 19.80 -4.96 -19.20
CA ASP A 254 20.19 -3.55 -19.33
C ASP A 254 21.68 -3.28 -19.01
N ASN A 255 22.42 -4.25 -18.47
CA ASN A 255 23.86 -4.14 -18.13
C ASN A 255 24.23 -2.85 -17.38
N ILE A 256 23.28 -2.24 -16.65
CA ILE A 256 23.40 -0.89 -16.07
C ILE A 256 24.55 -0.75 -15.06
N ALA A 257 24.93 -1.87 -14.43
CA ALA A 257 26.02 -1.96 -13.46
C ALA A 257 27.34 -2.49 -14.07
N GLN A 258 27.47 -2.53 -15.40
CA GLN A 258 28.67 -3.04 -16.06
C GLN A 258 29.92 -2.27 -15.60
N GLY A 259 30.95 -3.02 -15.18
CA GLY A 259 32.21 -2.47 -14.69
C GLY A 259 32.19 -2.03 -13.21
N LEU A 260 31.08 -2.24 -12.48
CA LEU A 260 30.98 -1.99 -11.05
C LEU A 260 30.99 -3.31 -10.26
N GLU A 261 32.17 -3.72 -9.81
CA GLU A 261 32.37 -4.99 -9.06
C GLU A 261 31.71 -5.01 -7.67
N ASN A 262 31.20 -3.88 -7.22
CA ASN A 262 30.54 -3.71 -5.94
C ASN A 262 29.01 -3.59 -6.05
N VAL A 263 28.44 -3.76 -7.24
CA VAL A 263 27.01 -3.68 -7.49
C VAL A 263 26.47 -5.01 -7.98
N TYR A 264 25.48 -5.54 -7.28
CA TYR A 264 24.81 -6.79 -7.59
C TYR A 264 23.35 -6.51 -7.94
N ILE A 265 22.97 -6.86 -9.16
CA ILE A 265 21.61 -6.65 -9.67
C ILE A 265 20.77 -7.92 -9.50
N SER A 266 19.51 -7.76 -9.12
CA SER A 266 18.52 -8.83 -9.15
C SER A 266 17.12 -8.30 -9.45
N SER A 267 16.31 -9.03 -10.23
CA SER A 267 14.91 -8.66 -10.47
C SER A 267 14.01 -8.90 -9.26
N TRP A 268 14.41 -9.81 -8.38
CA TRP A 268 13.74 -10.15 -7.13
C TRP A 268 14.73 -10.38 -6.00
N LEU A 269 14.34 -10.05 -4.78
CA LEU A 269 15.19 -10.21 -3.60
C LEU A 269 14.45 -11.02 -2.53
N PRO A 270 15.13 -11.93 -1.81
CA PRO A 270 14.62 -12.48 -0.56
C PRO A 270 14.73 -11.40 0.53
N GLN A 271 13.90 -10.37 0.44
CA GLN A 271 14.05 -9.12 1.20
C GLN A 271 13.96 -9.36 2.71
N ASN A 272 13.02 -10.18 3.17
CA ASN A 272 12.86 -10.47 4.58
C ASN A 272 14.09 -11.22 5.15
N GLU A 273 14.61 -12.20 4.41
CA GLU A 273 15.83 -12.94 4.78
C GLU A 273 17.08 -12.03 4.78
N LEU A 274 17.22 -11.16 3.77
CA LEU A 274 18.32 -10.19 3.71
C LEU A 274 18.25 -9.17 4.86
N LEU A 275 17.06 -8.67 5.18
CA LEU A 275 16.87 -7.73 6.28
C LEU A 275 17.06 -8.37 7.65
N ALA A 276 16.85 -9.69 7.79
CA ALA A 276 17.17 -10.42 9.01
C ALA A 276 18.69 -10.64 9.18
N ASP A 277 19.47 -10.66 8.09
CA ASP A 277 20.91 -10.91 8.16
C ASP A 277 21.67 -9.73 8.77
N SER A 278 22.47 -10.02 9.81
CA SER A 278 23.28 -9.02 10.53
C SER A 278 24.26 -8.23 9.64
N ARG A 279 24.71 -8.80 8.51
CA ARG A 279 25.68 -8.18 7.59
C ARG A 279 25.07 -7.06 6.74
N VAL A 280 23.74 -7.02 6.60
CA VAL A 280 23.06 -5.89 5.97
C VAL A 280 23.14 -4.66 6.88
N THR A 281 23.79 -3.62 6.35
CA THR A 281 24.14 -2.38 7.04
C THR A 281 23.04 -1.33 6.93
N LEU A 282 22.43 -1.23 5.74
CA LEU A 282 21.45 -0.20 5.43
C LEU A 282 20.46 -0.72 4.40
N PHE A 283 19.19 -0.32 4.54
CA PHE A 283 18.20 -0.50 3.50
C PHE A 283 17.75 0.84 2.91
N LEU A 284 18.00 1.04 1.62
CA LEU A 284 17.41 2.14 0.84
C LEU A 284 16.09 1.66 0.24
N THR A 285 14.99 2.30 0.62
CA THR A 285 13.65 1.88 0.23
C THR A 285 12.75 3.05 -0.14
N HIS A 286 11.71 2.79 -0.93
CA HIS A 286 10.63 3.74 -1.14
C HIS A 286 9.72 3.97 0.09
N GLY A 287 9.82 3.18 1.16
CA GLY A 287 9.00 3.37 2.37
C GLY A 287 7.58 2.78 2.28
N GLY A 288 7.34 1.81 1.39
CA GLY A 288 6.10 1.04 1.38
C GLY A 288 5.89 0.28 2.69
N LEU A 289 4.63 0.17 3.14
CA LEU A 289 4.33 -0.28 4.51
C LEU A 289 4.84 -1.69 4.83
N ALA A 290 4.82 -2.62 3.89
CA ALA A 290 5.36 -3.97 4.09
C ALA A 290 6.87 -3.94 4.41
N SER A 291 7.68 -3.22 3.62
CA SER A 291 9.10 -3.01 3.89
C SER A 291 9.34 -2.28 5.22
N VAL A 292 8.46 -1.36 5.57
CA VAL A 292 8.51 -0.62 6.83
C VAL A 292 8.26 -1.54 8.03
N MET A 293 7.35 -2.51 7.91
CA MET A 293 7.14 -3.53 8.96
C MET A 293 8.34 -4.46 9.12
N GLU A 294 8.94 -4.91 8.01
CA GLU A 294 10.18 -5.70 8.04
C GLU A 294 11.30 -4.91 8.72
N LEU A 295 11.48 -3.64 8.38
CA LEU A 295 12.46 -2.75 9.01
C LEU A 295 12.24 -2.57 10.51
N ALA A 296 10.99 -2.30 10.91
CA ALA A 296 10.63 -2.07 12.30
C ALA A 296 10.89 -3.31 13.17
N LEU A 297 10.59 -4.50 12.64
CA LEU A 297 10.75 -5.75 13.37
C LEU A 297 12.20 -6.27 13.34
N MET A 298 12.95 -6.04 12.26
CA MET A 298 14.36 -6.45 12.13
C MET A 298 15.37 -5.43 12.69
N GLY A 299 14.94 -4.21 13.00
CA GLY A 299 15.78 -3.17 13.59
C GLY A 299 16.90 -2.67 12.66
N LYS A 300 16.65 -2.59 11.35
CA LYS A 300 17.66 -2.18 10.37
C LYS A 300 17.63 -0.66 10.12
N PRO A 301 18.80 0.01 10.07
CA PRO A 301 18.89 1.38 9.59
C PRO A 301 18.36 1.49 8.16
N SER A 302 17.68 2.59 7.84
CA SER A 302 17.14 2.80 6.49
C SER A 302 17.21 4.25 6.01
N VAL A 303 17.27 4.40 4.69
CA VAL A 303 17.04 5.67 3.99
C VAL A 303 15.77 5.49 3.17
N MET A 304 14.79 6.37 3.40
CA MET A 304 13.51 6.30 2.69
C MET A 304 13.43 7.39 1.63
N VAL A 305 13.05 7.00 0.42
CA VAL A 305 12.80 7.89 -0.71
C VAL A 305 11.35 7.69 -1.17
N PRO A 306 10.38 8.31 -0.49
CA PRO A 306 8.97 8.14 -0.83
C PRO A 306 8.66 8.61 -2.24
N ILE A 307 7.83 7.85 -2.94
CA ILE A 307 7.42 8.08 -4.32
C ILE A 307 5.93 8.46 -4.38
N PHE A 308 5.04 7.65 -3.78
CA PHE A 308 3.60 7.87 -3.82
C PHE A 308 2.84 7.20 -2.66
N ALA A 309 1.51 7.36 -2.65
CA ALA A 309 0.59 6.76 -1.66
C ALA A 309 0.97 7.15 -0.22
N ASP A 310 1.13 6.16 0.66
CA ASP A 310 1.36 6.28 2.09
C ASP A 310 2.84 6.37 2.48
N GLN A 311 3.73 6.25 1.50
CA GLN A 311 5.18 6.15 1.72
C GLN A 311 5.77 7.34 2.48
N GLY A 312 5.28 8.56 2.20
CA GLY A 312 5.71 9.77 2.90
C GLY A 312 5.37 9.73 4.39
N ARG A 313 4.14 9.30 4.70
CA ARG A 313 3.65 9.14 6.07
C ARG A 313 4.42 8.06 6.80
N ASN A 314 4.67 6.93 6.15
CA ASN A 314 5.41 5.80 6.73
C ASN A 314 6.86 6.17 7.06
N ALA A 315 7.52 6.95 6.20
CA ALA A 315 8.86 7.46 6.47
C ALA A 315 8.89 8.37 7.71
N GLN A 316 7.92 9.28 7.85
CA GLN A 316 7.81 10.13 9.04
C GLN A 316 7.44 9.34 10.30
N MET A 317 6.65 8.28 10.17
CA MET A 317 6.32 7.37 11.25
C MET A 317 7.59 6.71 11.80
N LEU A 318 8.40 6.10 10.93
CA LEU A 318 9.62 5.42 11.36
C LEU A 318 10.68 6.38 11.90
N LYS A 319 10.80 7.59 11.33
CA LYS A 319 11.76 8.61 11.80
C LYS A 319 11.61 9.00 13.29
N ARG A 320 10.48 8.67 13.93
CA ARG A 320 10.21 8.96 15.35
C ARG A 320 10.93 7.99 16.30
N HIS A 321 11.43 6.87 15.78
CA HIS A 321 12.07 5.78 16.52
C HIS A 321 13.54 5.67 16.11
#